data_AF-A0A962Q9Z3-F1
#
_entry.id   AF-A0A962Q9Z3-F1
#
_cell.length_a   1.000
_cell.length_b   1.000
_cell.length_c   1.000
_cell.angle_alpha   90.00
_cell.angle_beta   90.00
_cell.angle_gamma   90.00
#
_symmetry.space_group_name_H-M   'P 1'
#
loop_
_entity.id
_entity.type
_entity.pdbx_description
1 polymer ?
#
loop_
_entity_poly.entity_id
_entity_poly.type
_entity_poly.pdbx_seq_one_letter_code
_entity_poly.pdbx_strand_id
1 'polypeptide(L)'
;MNININSLKAFTTHVLVVQQYMLEIIELLQLNSIYHDSSKYLNSDEWPLLQHKYLLDNLEYGSSEFNTLVEELKPSVDEHHYNNRHHIEFHEHYLQMSMFDWLEWLADLKSFESNNNLYNMLQIQFEKYNIDKTTQQLLINTATELGWM
;
A
#
# COMPACT_ATOMS: atom_id res chain seq x y z
N MET A 1 -38.20 22.88 -21.39
CA MET A 1 -36.86 22.80 -22.01
C MET A 1 -36.82 21.51 -22.83
N ASN A 2 -36.55 21.57 -24.14
CA ASN A 2 -36.43 20.37 -24.97
C ASN A 2 -34.96 19.93 -25.01
N ILE A 3 -34.67 18.74 -24.46
CA ILE A 3 -33.31 18.17 -24.46
C ILE A 3 -33.08 17.48 -25.81
N ASN A 4 -31.92 17.74 -26.42
CA ASN A 4 -31.50 17.05 -27.63
C ASN A 4 -31.20 15.57 -27.31
N ILE A 5 -31.92 14.65 -27.97
CA ILE A 5 -31.80 13.20 -27.74
C ILE A 5 -30.38 12.68 -28.01
N ASN A 6 -29.68 13.23 -29.01
CA ASN A 6 -28.32 12.81 -29.31
C ASN A 6 -27.34 13.26 -28.22
N SER A 7 -27.54 14.46 -27.67
CA SER A 7 -26.76 14.93 -26.51
C SER A 7 -27.00 14.05 -25.28
N LEU A 8 -28.25 13.66 -25.01
CA LEU A 8 -28.58 12.74 -23.93
C LEU A 8 -27.88 11.38 -24.12
N LYS A 9 -27.95 10.80 -25.33
CA LYS A 9 -27.27 9.54 -25.65
C LYS A 9 -25.75 9.64 -25.44
N ALA A 10 -25.11 10.69 -25.97
CA ALA A 10 -23.68 10.88 -25.83
C ALA A 10 -23.25 10.99 -24.35
N PHE A 11 -24.01 11.75 -23.55
CA PHE A 11 -23.75 11.90 -22.13
C PHE A 11 -23.95 10.58 -21.37
N THR A 12 -25.03 9.85 -21.63
CA THR A 12 -25.28 8.54 -21.03
C THR A 12 -24.18 7.55 -21.39
N THR A 13 -23.74 7.50 -22.66
CA THR A 13 -22.62 6.64 -23.07
C THR A 13 -21.35 6.99 -22.32
N HIS A 14 -21.01 8.28 -22.19
CA HIS A 14 -19.84 8.70 -21.41
C HIS A 14 -19.91 8.22 -19.95
N VAL A 15 -21.05 8.42 -19.29
CA VAL A 15 -21.25 7.96 -17.90
C VAL A 15 -21.04 6.45 -17.78
N LEU A 16 -21.64 5.66 -18.67
CA LEU A 16 -21.52 4.20 -18.63
C LEU A 16 -20.08 3.73 -18.88
N VAL A 17 -19.36 4.38 -19.79
CA VAL A 17 -17.94 4.07 -20.07
C VAL A 17 -17.05 4.41 -18.86
N VAL A 18 -17.26 5.56 -18.21
CA VAL A 18 -16.52 5.91 -16.99
C VAL A 18 -16.84 4.92 -15.88
N GLN A 19 -18.10 4.54 -15.69
CA GLN A 19 -18.49 3.52 -14.70
C GLN A 19 -17.79 2.19 -14.96
N GLN A 20 -17.69 1.75 -16.23
CA GLN A 20 -16.96 0.54 -16.58
C GLN A 20 -15.49 0.63 -16.16
N TYR A 21 -14.77 1.68 -16.54
CA TYR A 21 -13.35 1.82 -16.17
C TYR A 21 -13.15 1.94 -14.66
N MET A 22 -14.07 2.60 -13.94
CA MET A 22 -14.02 2.63 -12.47
C MET A 22 -14.20 1.24 -11.86
N LEU A 23 -15.04 0.38 -12.43
CA LEU A 23 -15.18 -1.01 -11.98
C LEU A 23 -13.91 -1.84 -12.22
N GLU A 24 -13.20 -1.62 -13.33
CA GLU A 24 -11.89 -2.26 -13.59
C GLU A 24 -10.85 -1.86 -12.53
N ILE A 25 -10.83 -0.58 -12.12
CA ILE A 25 -9.98 -0.09 -11.02
C ILE A 25 -10.34 -0.79 -9.70
N ILE A 26 -11.64 -0.91 -9.39
CA ILE A 26 -12.12 -1.58 -8.18
C ILE A 26 -11.73 -3.06 -8.19
N GLU A 27 -11.88 -3.75 -9.31
CA GLU A 27 -11.49 -5.16 -9.45
C GLU A 27 -10.00 -5.37 -9.17
N LEU A 28 -9.14 -4.49 -9.69
CA LEU A 28 -7.70 -4.57 -9.41
C LEU A 28 -7.40 -4.36 -7.92
N LEU A 29 -8.03 -3.38 -7.27
CA LEU A 29 -7.88 -3.16 -5.82
C LEU A 29 -8.38 -4.36 -5.00
N GLN A 30 -9.47 -4.99 -5.42
CA GLN A 30 -9.99 -6.20 -4.78
C GLN A 30 -9.00 -7.36 -4.92
N LEU A 31 -8.42 -7.56 -6.10
CA LEU A 31 -7.41 -8.60 -6.32
C LEU A 31 -6.18 -8.36 -5.45
N ASN A 32 -5.64 -7.14 -5.43
CA ASN A 32 -4.52 -6.78 -4.55
C ASN A 32 -4.85 -7.06 -3.08
N SER A 33 -6.04 -6.68 -2.61
CA SER A 33 -6.47 -6.98 -1.24
C SER A 33 -6.54 -8.47 -0.92
N ILE A 34 -6.90 -9.33 -1.88
CA ILE A 34 -6.97 -10.79 -1.68
C ILE A 34 -5.57 -11.41 -1.65
N TYR A 35 -4.64 -10.90 -2.45
CA TYR A 35 -3.31 -11.48 -2.64
C TYR A 35 -2.19 -10.77 -1.90
N HIS A 36 -2.49 -9.68 -1.18
CA HIS A 36 -1.54 -8.94 -0.36
C HIS A 36 -0.70 -9.91 0.48
N ASP A 37 0.62 -9.85 0.28
CA ASP A 37 1.62 -10.66 0.97
C ASP A 37 1.44 -12.18 0.90
N SER A 38 0.70 -12.67 -0.10
CA SER A 38 0.48 -14.11 -0.27
C SER A 38 1.78 -14.89 -0.49
N SER A 39 2.85 -14.25 -0.93
CA SER A 39 4.19 -14.86 -1.04
C SER A 39 4.71 -15.41 0.29
N LYS A 40 4.31 -14.83 1.44
CA LYS A 40 4.68 -15.33 2.79
C LYS A 40 4.22 -16.77 3.04
N TYR A 41 3.17 -17.21 2.34
CA TYR A 41 2.63 -18.56 2.44
C TYR A 41 3.09 -19.48 1.31
N LEU A 42 3.50 -18.91 0.17
CA LEU A 42 3.78 -19.66 -1.07
C LEU A 42 5.28 -19.81 -1.35
N ASN A 43 6.12 -18.94 -0.78
CA ASN A 43 7.56 -18.94 -0.95
C ASN A 43 8.26 -19.36 0.35
N SER A 44 8.99 -20.47 0.33
CA SER A 44 9.71 -20.98 1.50
C SER A 44 10.82 -20.05 1.98
N ASP A 45 11.35 -19.21 1.10
CA ASP A 45 12.43 -18.27 1.43
C ASP A 45 11.93 -17.12 2.32
N GLU A 46 10.61 -16.89 2.36
CA GLU A 46 9.95 -15.93 3.27
C GLU A 46 9.46 -16.57 4.59
N TRP A 47 9.46 -17.89 4.72
CA TRP A 47 8.95 -18.56 5.93
C TRP A 47 9.67 -18.16 7.23
N PRO A 48 10.96 -17.77 7.25
CA PRO A 48 11.56 -17.20 8.45
C PRO A 48 10.81 -15.95 8.97
N LEU A 49 10.25 -15.10 8.11
CA LEU A 49 9.39 -13.99 8.53
C LEU A 49 8.11 -14.50 9.20
N LEU A 50 7.47 -15.50 8.60
CA LEU A 50 6.27 -16.11 9.17
C LEU A 50 6.55 -16.71 10.57
N GLN A 51 7.68 -17.41 10.73
CA GLN A 51 8.09 -18.02 12.00
C GLN A 51 8.37 -16.99 13.09
N HIS A 52 8.92 -15.84 12.72
CA HIS A 52 9.30 -14.78 13.67
C HIS A 52 8.24 -13.68 13.80
N LYS A 53 7.12 -13.75 13.06
CA LYS A 53 6.07 -12.71 13.06
C LYS A 53 5.57 -12.35 14.46
N TYR A 54 5.30 -13.37 15.28
CA TYR A 54 4.84 -13.12 16.66
C TYR A 54 5.90 -12.37 17.48
N LEU A 55 7.18 -12.67 17.30
CA LEU A 55 8.24 -11.93 18.00
C LEU A 55 8.35 -10.50 17.48
N LEU A 56 8.35 -10.30 16.16
CA LEU A 56 8.39 -8.98 15.52
C LEU A 56 7.26 -8.07 16.01
N ASP A 57 6.04 -8.61 16.15
CA ASP A 57 4.86 -7.87 16.62
C ASP A 57 4.94 -7.42 18.08
N ASN A 58 5.79 -8.07 18.88
CA ASN A 58 5.98 -7.75 20.30
C ASN A 58 7.22 -6.89 20.56
N LEU A 59 7.99 -6.54 19.52
CA LEU A 59 9.08 -5.58 19.61
C LEU A 59 8.57 -4.19 19.21
N GLU A 60 9.12 -3.15 19.85
CA GLU A 60 8.82 -1.78 19.44
C GLU A 60 9.44 -1.52 18.05
N TYR A 61 8.61 -1.08 17.11
CA TYR A 61 9.06 -0.81 15.75
C TYR A 61 10.24 0.18 15.74
N GLY A 62 11.34 -0.22 15.10
CA GLY A 62 12.56 0.59 15.03
C GLY A 62 13.46 0.53 16.26
N SER A 63 13.13 -0.24 17.31
CA SER A 63 14.04 -0.48 18.45
C SER A 63 15.31 -1.21 18.04
N SER A 64 16.33 -1.23 18.90
CA SER A 64 17.57 -1.97 18.61
C SER A 64 17.32 -3.46 18.39
N GLU A 65 16.45 -4.06 19.20
CA GLU A 65 16.07 -5.47 19.17
C GLU A 65 15.28 -5.77 17.90
N PHE A 66 14.34 -4.91 17.52
CA PHE A 66 13.61 -5.02 16.26
C PHE A 66 14.57 -4.99 15.07
N ASN A 67 15.47 -4.01 15.03
CA ASN A 67 16.41 -3.84 13.92
C ASN A 67 17.42 -5.00 13.84
N THR A 68 17.90 -5.52 14.98
CA THR A 68 18.76 -6.71 15.00
C THR A 68 18.04 -7.93 14.43
N LEU A 69 16.80 -8.18 14.84
CA LEU A 69 16.03 -9.31 14.32
C LEU A 69 15.72 -9.14 12.82
N VAL A 70 15.39 -7.93 12.37
CA VAL A 70 15.18 -7.64 10.94
C VAL A 70 16.45 -7.88 10.13
N GLU A 71 17.63 -7.51 10.65
CA GLU A 71 18.92 -7.76 9.99
C GLU A 71 19.24 -9.27 9.94
N GLU A 72 18.94 -10.03 10.99
CA GLU A 72 19.07 -11.49 10.99
C GLU A 72 18.16 -12.16 9.95
N LEU A 73 16.96 -11.59 9.73
CA LEU A 73 15.98 -12.05 8.75
C LEU A 73 16.14 -11.43 7.37
N LYS A 74 17.21 -10.65 7.14
CA LYS A 74 17.41 -9.85 5.93
C LYS A 74 17.18 -10.62 4.62
N PRO A 75 17.67 -11.87 4.43
CA PRO A 75 17.41 -12.60 3.19
C PRO A 75 15.91 -12.80 2.93
N SER A 76 15.12 -13.12 3.96
CA SER A 76 13.67 -13.28 3.84
C SER A 76 12.95 -11.94 3.66
N VAL A 77 13.45 -10.86 4.30
CA VAL A 77 12.94 -9.50 4.10
C VAL A 77 13.14 -9.03 2.66
N ASP A 78 14.34 -9.24 2.11
CA ASP A 78 14.66 -8.84 0.74
C ASP A 78 13.81 -9.63 -0.27
N GLU A 79 13.63 -10.94 -0.05
CA GLU A 79 12.76 -11.78 -0.86
C GLU A 79 11.29 -11.33 -0.79
N HIS A 80 10.82 -10.96 0.40
CA HIS A 80 9.49 -10.41 0.61
C HIS A 80 9.28 -9.10 -0.16
N HIS A 81 10.23 -8.17 -0.08
CA HIS A 81 10.18 -6.93 -0.86
C HIS A 81 10.26 -7.20 -2.36
N TYR A 82 11.05 -8.18 -2.80
CA TYR A 82 11.15 -8.56 -4.21
C TYR A 82 9.85 -9.17 -4.77
N ASN A 83 9.07 -9.87 -3.94
CA ASN A 83 7.82 -10.50 -4.36
C ASN A 83 6.59 -9.58 -4.27
N ASN A 84 6.66 -8.49 -3.51
CA ASN A 84 5.50 -7.63 -3.21
C ASN A 84 5.74 -6.18 -3.64
N ARG A 85 5.18 -5.82 -4.80
CA ARG A 85 5.38 -4.53 -5.47
C ARG A 85 4.87 -3.30 -4.71
N HIS A 86 4.02 -3.46 -3.71
CA HIS A 86 3.56 -2.31 -2.93
C HIS A 86 4.64 -1.79 -1.97
N HIS A 87 5.72 -2.54 -1.70
CA HIS A 87 6.86 -2.00 -0.97
C HIS A 87 7.70 -1.08 -1.84
N ILE A 88 8.18 0.03 -1.26
CA ILE A 88 9.09 0.95 -1.95
C ILE A 88 10.38 0.22 -2.34
N GLU A 89 10.84 -0.72 -1.53
CA GLU A 89 12.02 -1.56 -1.76
C GLU A 89 11.93 -2.46 -3.00
N PHE A 90 10.73 -2.78 -3.49
CA PHE A 90 10.57 -3.46 -4.79
C PHE A 90 11.08 -2.60 -5.95
N HIS A 91 11.00 -1.28 -5.79
CA HIS A 91 11.32 -0.30 -6.81
C HIS A 91 12.69 0.33 -6.58
N GLU A 92 13.34 0.79 -7.64
CA GLU A 92 14.57 1.57 -7.50
C GLU A 92 14.32 2.95 -6.87
N HIS A 93 13.09 3.48 -7.04
CA HIS A 93 12.65 4.77 -6.51
C HIS A 93 11.13 4.78 -6.34
N TYR A 94 10.62 5.45 -5.29
CA TYR A 94 9.17 5.52 -5.00
C TYR A 94 8.32 6.11 -6.14
N LEU A 95 8.93 6.90 -7.03
CA LEU A 95 8.24 7.45 -8.22
C LEU A 95 7.89 6.39 -9.28
N GLN A 96 8.42 5.17 -9.15
CA GLN A 96 8.05 4.04 -9.99
C GLN A 96 6.78 3.31 -9.48
N MET A 97 6.34 3.61 -8.26
CA MET A 97 5.09 3.09 -7.71
C MET A 97 3.90 3.67 -8.45
N SER A 98 2.97 2.80 -8.82
CA SER A 98 1.65 3.17 -9.30
C SER A 98 0.76 3.67 -8.17
N MET A 99 -0.38 4.30 -8.49
CA MET A 99 -1.37 4.68 -7.48
C MET A 99 -1.91 3.48 -6.69
N PHE A 100 -1.98 2.30 -7.33
CA PHE A 100 -2.41 1.06 -6.67
C PHE A 100 -1.39 0.60 -5.61
N ASP A 101 -0.09 0.73 -5.90
CA ASP A 101 0.97 0.43 -4.94
C ASP A 101 0.88 1.35 -3.73
N TRP A 102 0.68 2.65 -3.98
CA TRP A 102 0.53 3.63 -2.90
C TRP A 102 -0.68 3.35 -2.01
N LEU A 103 -1.81 2.93 -2.58
CA LEU A 103 -3.01 2.59 -1.82
C LEU A 103 -2.80 1.33 -0.98
N GLU A 104 -2.16 0.31 -1.54
CA GLU A 104 -1.85 -0.93 -0.82
C GLU A 104 -0.80 -0.71 0.27
N TRP A 105 0.28 0.04 -0.02
CA TRP A 105 1.29 0.44 0.96
C TRP A 105 0.70 1.26 2.12
N LEU A 106 -0.21 2.19 1.81
CA LEU A 106 -0.88 2.99 2.84
C LEU A 106 -1.78 2.11 3.74
N ALA A 107 -2.47 1.12 3.15
CA ALA A 107 -3.27 0.15 3.89
C ALA A 107 -2.40 -0.80 4.74
N ASP A 108 -1.25 -1.24 4.21
CA ASP A 108 -0.27 -2.05 4.92
C ASP A 108 0.25 -1.31 6.17
N LEU A 109 0.69 -0.05 6.01
CA LEU A 109 1.11 0.78 7.14
C LEU A 109 0.00 1.00 8.17
N LYS A 110 -1.25 1.15 7.72
CA LYS A 110 -2.41 1.26 8.62
C LYS A 110 -2.62 -0.02 9.44
N SER A 111 -2.25 -1.18 8.92
CA SER A 111 -2.42 -2.47 9.60
C SER A 111 -1.51 -2.66 10.82
N PHE A 112 -0.36 -1.99 10.85
CA PHE A 112 0.59 -2.03 11.98
C PHE A 112 0.08 -1.26 13.22
N GLU A 113 -1.01 -0.51 13.11
CA GLU A 113 -1.54 0.26 14.23
C GLU A 113 -2.33 -0.59 15.22
N SER A 114 -1.70 -0.87 16.38
CA SER A 114 -2.43 -1.33 17.55
C SER A 114 -2.84 -0.19 18.51
N ASN A 115 -2.20 1.00 18.47
CA ASN A 115 -2.44 2.02 19.51
C ASN A 115 -2.05 3.52 19.28
N ASN A 116 -1.62 4.04 18.11
CA ASN A 116 -1.81 5.47 17.73
C ASN A 116 -1.04 5.96 16.49
N ASN A 117 -1.81 6.68 15.68
CA ASN A 117 -1.55 7.66 14.64
C ASN A 117 -0.66 7.26 13.43
N LEU A 118 -1.30 6.72 12.38
CA LEU A 118 -0.79 6.51 11.02
C LEU A 118 0.04 7.70 10.53
N TYR A 119 -0.29 8.93 10.95
CA TYR A 119 0.52 10.11 10.68
C TYR A 119 1.98 9.95 11.10
N ASN A 120 2.24 9.46 12.31
CA ASN A 120 3.60 9.27 12.83
C ASN A 120 4.35 8.20 12.02
N MET A 121 3.68 7.09 11.69
CA MET A 121 4.24 6.06 10.84
C MET A 121 4.62 6.63 9.47
N LEU A 122 3.73 7.40 8.86
CA LEU A 122 4.01 8.07 7.59
C LEU A 122 5.18 9.04 7.68
N GLN A 123 5.33 9.82 8.76
CA GLN A 123 6.50 10.68 8.93
C GLN A 123 7.82 9.89 8.90
N ILE A 124 7.87 8.76 9.63
CA ILE A 124 9.05 7.88 9.65
C ILE A 124 9.36 7.37 8.23
N GLN A 125 8.35 6.90 7.51
CA GLN A 125 8.55 6.40 6.14
C GLN A 125 8.94 7.52 5.16
N PHE A 126 8.33 8.70 5.27
CA PHE A 126 8.65 9.85 4.43
C PHE A 126 10.10 10.29 4.60
N GLU A 127 10.60 10.30 5.83
CA GLU A 127 12.01 10.56 6.13
C GLU A 127 12.91 9.44 5.60
N LYS A 128 12.55 8.16 5.83
CA LYS A 128 13.33 6.99 5.39
C LYS A 128 13.59 6.98 3.89
N TYR A 129 12.58 7.25 3.07
CA TYR A 129 12.69 7.20 1.60
C TYR A 129 12.79 8.57 0.93
N ASN A 130 12.92 9.65 1.71
CA ASN A 130 12.99 11.02 1.19
C ASN A 130 11.85 11.34 0.21
N ILE A 131 10.62 10.99 0.59
CA ILE A 131 9.41 11.21 -0.21
C ILE A 131 9.15 12.72 -0.31
N ASP A 132 8.87 13.24 -1.50
CA ASP A 132 8.68 14.68 -1.68
C ASP A 132 7.35 15.17 -1.08
N LYS A 133 7.30 16.47 -0.70
CA LYS A 133 6.13 17.06 -0.02
C LYS A 133 4.82 16.92 -0.80
N THR A 134 4.86 16.85 -2.13
CA THR A 134 3.65 16.69 -2.95
C THR A 134 3.08 15.30 -2.76
N THR A 135 3.93 14.27 -2.88
CA THR A 135 3.55 12.87 -2.67
C THR A 135 3.09 12.64 -1.22
N GLN A 136 3.80 13.22 -0.24
CA GLN A 136 3.37 13.17 1.16
C GLN A 136 1.94 13.72 1.35
N GLN A 137 1.64 14.90 0.78
CA GLN A 137 0.34 15.53 0.92
C GLN A 137 -0.79 14.72 0.25
N LEU A 138 -0.50 14.09 -0.89
CA LEU A 138 -1.48 13.20 -1.55
C LEU A 138 -1.84 12.02 -0.66
N LEU A 139 -0.84 11.36 -0.05
CA LEU A 139 -1.07 10.24 0.86
C LEU A 139 -1.85 10.66 2.11
N ILE A 140 -1.51 11.82 2.69
CA ILE A 140 -2.22 12.38 3.85
C ILE A 140 -3.68 12.70 3.51
N ASN A 141 -3.94 13.32 2.35
CA ASN A 141 -5.29 13.64 1.91
C ASN A 141 -6.13 12.37 1.74
N THR A 142 -5.58 11.35 1.08
CA THR A 142 -6.24 10.07 0.87
C THR A 142 -6.55 9.37 2.19
N ALA A 143 -5.58 9.29 3.11
CA ALA A 143 -5.81 8.71 4.44
C ALA A 143 -6.88 9.47 5.25
N THR A 144 -6.91 10.80 5.12
CA THR A 144 -7.92 11.66 5.77
C THR A 144 -9.32 11.39 5.20
N GLU A 145 -9.44 11.28 3.88
CA GLU A 145 -10.71 10.96 3.20
C GLU A 145 -11.24 9.58 3.60
N LEU A 146 -10.34 8.61 3.83
CA LEU A 146 -10.67 7.28 4.33
C LEU A 146 -10.97 7.24 5.85
N GLY A 147 -10.79 8.35 6.57
CA GLY A 147 -10.99 8.43 8.01
C GLY A 147 -9.93 7.67 8.82
N TRP A 148 -8.72 7.54 8.31
CA TRP A 148 -7.61 6.81 8.96
C TRP A 148 -6.69 7.68 9.82
N MET A 149 -6.87 9.01 9.74
CA MET A 149 -6.11 10.04 10.44
C MET A 149 -6.85 10.63 11.64
#